data_AF-A0A8I6RS69-F1
#
_entry.id   AF-A0A8I6RS69-F1
#
_cell.length_a   1.000
_cell.length_b   1.000
_cell.length_c   1.000
_cell.angle_alpha   90.00
_cell.angle_beta   90.00
_cell.angle_gamma   90.00
#
_symmetry.space_group_name_H-M   'P 1'
#
loop_
_entity.id
_entity.type
_entity.pdbx_description
1 polymer ?
#
loop_
_entity_poly.entity_id
_entity_poly.type
_entity_poly.pdbx_seq_one_letter_code
_entity_poly.pdbx_strand_id
1 'polypeptide(L)'
;MLSRCKGTLLFILWLASVIILLQLKSLSHSNLLYLPNSRILLQNLASTSNQTDAPYYEKVFTIDPAVDNSNVNVENVMHDELKRHLPSLPDSYVKPNKIKNTFYKNESCAKYPNVYDLEFNNIYWQSVFTTNGTFHLYSAYYDVRKLSRISPAVRILGMINRIEPTIKTHCQFWFDNHKEPVFSKVMEYKYIWYKKWGNYKQGIFQPYLIACQIPHPFHKVVPASVSIVEKICDSPTNNLKVIYNKPKKKKEFAVCVKGLDFLYKDISVRLVEWIEMILLLGADKIFFYKLQVHPNISKVLSYYEKKDKVDVTPLTLPGGQPNIPGFQHMYLSKKINHKRQNELIPYNDCLYRNLYTYKYIALLDVDEVIMPVKVMSWKDLMDVVLKKALAIKNETRASYNVRNVYFLDDLLHSHGWFKDIPKYMHMLQHVYRSKNFTQPNQYVKCFHNPERALILHNHFPLACLSSGCTSYPIETGDAQLQHYRADCVKTLKKTCTQFRESSVLDTSMWRFKSTLISRTTDTLYTLGYFGDTRPN
;
A
#
# COMPACT_ATOMS: atom_id res chain seq x y z
N MET A 1 3.23 -69.92 -43.39
CA MET A 1 3.35 -68.46 -43.60
C MET A 1 3.69 -67.72 -42.29
N LEU A 2 4.67 -68.22 -41.53
CA LEU A 2 5.09 -67.63 -40.23
C LEU A 2 6.62 -67.54 -40.05
N SER A 3 7.39 -67.71 -41.13
CA SER A 3 8.87 -67.64 -41.10
C SER A 3 9.43 -66.33 -41.70
N ARG A 4 8.64 -65.58 -42.48
CA ARG A 4 9.09 -64.33 -43.14
C ARG A 4 8.91 -63.04 -42.32
N CYS A 5 8.26 -63.06 -41.15
CA CYS A 5 8.06 -61.86 -40.31
C CYS A 5 9.10 -61.64 -39.21
N LYS A 6 9.97 -62.62 -38.91
CA LYS A 6 11.03 -62.44 -37.90
C LYS A 6 12.28 -61.76 -38.46
N GLY A 7 12.62 -62.00 -39.73
CA GLY A 7 13.80 -61.39 -40.37
C GLY A 7 13.68 -59.87 -40.53
N THR A 8 12.49 -59.38 -40.89
CA THR A 8 12.25 -57.95 -41.14
C THR A 8 12.25 -57.12 -39.85
N LEU A 9 11.76 -57.67 -38.74
CA LEU A 9 11.74 -56.98 -37.44
C LEU A 9 13.15 -56.87 -36.82
N LEU A 10 13.97 -57.93 -36.97
CA LEU A 10 15.38 -57.93 -36.56
C LEU A 10 16.23 -56.97 -37.39
N PHE A 11 15.96 -56.83 -38.68
CA PHE A 11 16.67 -55.89 -39.54
C PHE A 11 16.35 -54.42 -39.22
N ILE A 12 15.09 -54.12 -38.88
CA ILE A 12 14.66 -52.77 -38.46
C ILE A 12 15.24 -52.41 -37.08
N LEU A 13 15.28 -53.34 -36.14
CA LEU A 13 15.91 -53.14 -34.83
C LEU A 13 17.43 -52.98 -34.92
N TRP A 14 18.08 -53.67 -35.86
CA TRP A 14 19.51 -53.52 -36.14
C TRP A 14 19.83 -52.17 -36.82
N LEU A 15 19.02 -51.73 -37.80
CA LEU A 15 19.17 -50.40 -38.40
C LEU A 15 18.95 -49.27 -37.39
N ALA A 16 17.95 -49.40 -36.50
CA ALA A 16 17.69 -48.41 -35.46
C ALA A 16 18.84 -48.31 -34.44
N SER A 17 19.45 -49.45 -34.07
CA SER A 17 20.59 -49.48 -33.15
C SER A 17 21.89 -48.96 -33.79
N VAL A 18 22.10 -49.20 -35.10
CA VAL A 18 23.22 -48.61 -35.86
C VAL A 18 23.08 -47.09 -36.02
N ILE A 19 21.86 -46.58 -36.24
CA ILE A 19 21.59 -45.13 -36.30
C ILE A 19 21.79 -44.47 -34.92
N ILE A 20 21.37 -45.11 -33.84
CA ILE A 20 21.60 -44.64 -32.47
C ILE A 20 23.10 -44.65 -32.12
N LEU A 21 23.86 -45.67 -32.55
CA LEU A 21 25.31 -45.73 -32.37
C LEU A 21 26.08 -44.72 -33.23
N LEU A 22 25.59 -44.38 -34.43
CA LEU A 22 26.16 -43.34 -35.29
C LEU A 22 25.84 -41.92 -34.76
N GLN A 23 24.66 -41.70 -34.18
CA GLN A 23 24.33 -40.44 -33.50
C GLN A 23 25.08 -40.28 -32.16
N LEU A 24 25.38 -41.37 -31.45
CA LEU A 24 26.20 -41.34 -30.23
C LEU A 24 27.70 -41.13 -30.51
N LYS A 25 28.22 -41.59 -31.66
CA LYS A 25 29.61 -41.30 -32.08
C LYS A 25 29.80 -39.89 -32.64
N SER A 26 28.73 -39.20 -33.04
CA SER A 26 28.76 -37.79 -33.46
C SER A 26 28.75 -36.79 -32.28
N LEU A 27 28.63 -37.26 -31.05
CA LEU A 27 28.48 -36.41 -29.86
C LEU A 27 29.64 -36.50 -28.86
N SER A 28 30.76 -37.12 -29.23
CA SER A 28 31.95 -37.21 -28.38
C SER A 28 33.21 -36.71 -29.10
N HIS A 29 33.39 -35.39 -29.18
CA HIS A 29 34.69 -34.72 -29.03
C HIS A 29 34.52 -33.19 -28.99
N SER A 30 34.34 -32.66 -27.79
CA SER A 30 34.91 -31.38 -27.36
C SER A 30 34.93 -31.38 -25.84
N ASN A 31 35.91 -32.09 -25.28
CA ASN A 31 36.33 -31.86 -23.90
C ASN A 31 36.91 -30.45 -23.82
N LEU A 32 36.10 -29.50 -23.37
CA LEU A 32 36.60 -28.25 -22.78
C LEU A 32 36.26 -28.31 -21.30
N LEU A 33 37.30 -28.61 -20.52
CA LEU A 33 37.35 -28.48 -19.07
C LEU A 33 36.76 -27.11 -18.68
N TYR A 34 35.56 -27.11 -18.09
CA TYR A 34 35.06 -25.95 -17.38
C TYR A 34 35.84 -25.82 -16.07
N LEU A 35 36.92 -25.04 -16.12
CA LEU A 35 37.58 -24.47 -14.95
C LEU A 35 36.65 -23.41 -14.33
N PRO A 36 36.17 -23.58 -13.09
CA PRO A 36 35.50 -22.51 -12.37
C PRO A 36 36.58 -21.57 -11.83
N ASN A 37 36.95 -20.57 -12.65
CA ASN A 37 37.63 -19.32 -12.31
C ASN A 37 38.43 -18.81 -13.52
N SER A 38 37.75 -18.54 -14.65
CA SER A 38 38.30 -17.60 -15.62
C SER A 38 38.00 -16.18 -15.13
N ARG A 39 38.87 -15.67 -14.25
CA ARG A 39 39.10 -14.22 -14.18
C ARG A 39 39.38 -13.80 -15.62
N ILE A 40 38.56 -12.93 -16.18
CA ILE A 40 38.83 -12.27 -17.46
C ILE A 40 40.13 -11.50 -17.26
N LEU A 41 41.22 -12.12 -17.72
CA LEU A 41 42.55 -11.57 -17.72
C LEU A 41 42.74 -10.97 -19.12
N LEU A 42 42.08 -9.85 -19.37
CA LEU A 42 42.43 -8.96 -20.47
C LEU A 42 43.44 -7.98 -19.92
N GLN A 43 44.69 -8.17 -20.34
CA GLN A 43 45.82 -7.35 -20.01
C GLN A 43 45.52 -5.88 -20.35
N ASN A 44 45.68 -4.99 -19.36
CA ASN A 44 45.86 -3.56 -19.59
C ASN A 44 47.18 -3.37 -20.35
N LEU A 45 47.13 -3.36 -21.68
CA LEU A 45 48.19 -2.77 -22.48
C LEU A 45 47.82 -1.30 -22.67
N ALA A 46 48.54 -0.43 -21.97
CA ALA A 46 48.46 1.01 -22.20
C ALA A 46 49.02 1.31 -23.60
N SER A 47 48.14 1.52 -24.58
CA SER A 47 48.52 2.06 -25.88
C SER A 47 48.42 3.60 -25.83
N THR A 48 49.54 4.25 -25.56
CA THR A 48 49.75 5.65 -25.95
C THR A 48 49.94 5.71 -27.46
N SER A 49 48.96 6.23 -28.19
CA SER A 49 49.17 6.66 -29.58
C SER A 49 48.70 8.10 -29.78
N ASN A 50 49.63 8.95 -30.18
CA ASN A 50 49.42 10.35 -30.54
C ASN A 50 48.40 10.48 -31.67
N GLN A 51 47.50 11.46 -31.54
CA GLN A 51 46.50 11.81 -32.53
C GLN A 51 47.15 12.41 -33.78
N THR A 52 46.98 11.74 -34.91
CA THR A 52 47.02 12.34 -36.25
C THR A 52 45.68 12.08 -36.93
N ASP A 53 45.19 13.05 -37.71
CA ASP A 53 43.86 13.07 -38.32
C ASP A 53 43.58 11.86 -39.23
N ALA A 54 43.00 10.82 -38.62
CA ALA A 54 42.47 9.66 -39.29
C ALA A 54 41.04 9.92 -39.82
N PRO A 55 40.66 9.42 -41.01
CA PRO A 55 39.30 9.51 -41.53
C PRO A 55 38.28 8.92 -40.54
N TYR A 56 37.08 9.49 -40.47
CA TYR A 56 36.03 9.19 -39.46
C TYR A 56 35.85 7.68 -39.17
N TYR A 57 35.99 6.82 -40.18
CA TYR A 57 35.89 5.37 -40.04
C TYR A 57 36.98 4.75 -39.14
N GLU A 58 38.22 5.25 -39.12
CA GLU A 58 39.30 4.75 -38.25
C GLU A 58 39.13 5.19 -36.79
N LYS A 59 38.50 6.35 -36.54
CA LYS A 59 38.15 6.80 -35.19
C LYS A 59 37.09 5.89 -34.54
N VAL A 60 36.18 5.31 -35.31
CA VAL A 60 35.17 4.36 -34.79
C VAL A 60 35.81 3.06 -34.28
N PHE A 61 36.92 2.61 -34.89
CA PHE A 61 37.63 1.40 -34.44
C PHE A 61 38.47 1.61 -33.17
N THR A 62 38.62 2.85 -32.70
CA THR A 62 39.44 3.22 -31.53
C THR A 62 38.63 3.82 -30.37
N ILE A 63 37.30 3.95 -30.52
CA ILE A 63 36.41 4.41 -29.46
C ILE A 63 35.80 3.20 -28.77
N ASP A 64 36.21 2.95 -27.52
CA ASP A 64 35.48 2.05 -26.65
C ASP A 64 34.19 2.73 -26.16
N PRO A 65 33.03 2.05 -26.24
CA PRO A 65 31.82 2.59 -25.66
C PRO A 65 32.00 2.76 -24.15
N ALA A 66 31.66 3.95 -23.63
CA ALA A 66 31.67 4.22 -22.21
C ALA A 66 30.58 3.37 -21.52
N VAL A 67 30.96 2.18 -21.09
CA VAL A 67 30.13 1.29 -20.28
C VAL A 67 30.41 1.54 -18.80
N ASP A 68 29.35 1.45 -17.99
CA ASP A 68 29.47 1.56 -16.54
C ASP A 68 30.22 0.34 -15.98
N ASN A 69 31.51 0.53 -15.71
CA ASN A 69 32.39 -0.46 -15.08
C ASN A 69 32.51 -0.21 -13.56
N SER A 70 31.57 0.50 -12.95
CA SER A 70 31.61 0.73 -11.51
C SER A 70 31.54 -0.60 -10.75
N ASN A 71 32.43 -0.77 -9.77
CA ASN A 71 32.41 -1.90 -8.85
C ASN A 71 31.23 -1.74 -7.88
N VAL A 72 30.03 -2.11 -8.32
CA VAL A 72 28.83 -2.09 -7.48
C VAL A 72 28.87 -3.29 -6.55
N ASN A 73 28.68 -3.07 -5.23
CA ASN A 73 28.38 -4.16 -4.32
C ASN A 73 26.94 -4.63 -4.58
N VAL A 74 26.80 -5.56 -5.53
CA VAL A 74 25.52 -6.05 -6.05
C VAL A 74 24.63 -6.61 -4.93
N GLU A 75 25.20 -7.32 -3.97
CA GLU A 75 24.44 -7.91 -2.84
C GLU A 75 23.78 -6.83 -1.98
N ASN A 76 24.52 -5.80 -1.57
CA ASN A 76 23.96 -4.72 -0.76
C ASN A 76 22.86 -3.95 -1.49
N VAL A 77 23.06 -3.67 -2.78
CA VAL A 77 22.04 -2.99 -3.61
C VAL A 77 20.77 -3.83 -3.71
N MET A 78 20.92 -5.14 -3.96
CA MET A 78 19.80 -6.09 -4.02
C MET A 78 19.04 -6.17 -2.69
N HIS A 79 19.75 -6.21 -1.56
CA HIS A 79 19.13 -6.22 -0.24
C HIS A 79 18.35 -4.94 0.06
N ASP A 80 18.90 -3.78 -0.29
CA ASP A 80 18.22 -2.50 -0.16
C ASP A 80 16.99 -2.40 -1.08
N GLU A 81 17.08 -2.97 -2.28
CA GLU A 81 15.96 -3.05 -3.22
C GLU A 81 14.83 -3.93 -2.67
N LEU A 82 15.14 -5.13 -2.18
CA LEU A 82 14.18 -6.04 -1.57
C LEU A 82 13.49 -5.40 -0.37
N LYS A 83 14.26 -4.74 0.51
CA LYS A 83 13.70 -4.06 1.68
C LYS A 83 12.74 -2.93 1.29
N ARG A 84 13.05 -2.21 0.21
CA ARG A 84 12.24 -1.08 -0.28
C ARG A 84 10.97 -1.54 -0.99
N HIS A 85 11.07 -2.59 -1.81
CA HIS A 85 9.97 -3.04 -2.66
C HIS A 85 9.14 -4.19 -2.06
N LEU A 86 9.66 -4.94 -1.09
CA LEU A 86 8.95 -6.03 -0.42
C LEU A 86 8.98 -5.86 1.10
N PRO A 87 8.35 -4.80 1.65
CA PRO A 87 8.36 -4.54 3.09
C PRO A 87 7.64 -5.62 3.92
N SER A 88 6.79 -6.43 3.28
CA SER A 88 6.13 -7.58 3.90
C SER A 88 7.01 -8.84 3.95
N LEU A 89 8.18 -8.86 3.30
CA LEU A 89 9.11 -9.98 3.37
C LEU A 89 9.88 -9.95 4.71
N PRO A 90 10.03 -11.08 5.41
CA PRO A 90 10.79 -11.15 6.66
C PRO A 90 12.24 -10.69 6.51
N ASP A 91 12.73 -9.95 7.51
CA ASP A 91 14.11 -9.41 7.53
C ASP A 91 15.17 -10.53 7.49
N SER A 92 14.78 -11.74 7.87
CA SER A 92 15.60 -12.94 7.85
C SER A 92 16.09 -13.29 6.43
N TYR A 93 15.29 -13.02 5.39
CA TYR A 93 15.68 -13.25 3.99
C TYR A 93 16.56 -12.14 3.42
N VAL A 94 16.44 -10.93 3.97
CA VAL A 94 17.23 -9.76 3.53
C VAL A 94 18.60 -9.74 4.21
N LYS A 95 18.76 -10.38 5.38
CA LYS A 95 20.04 -10.42 6.13
C LYS A 95 20.40 -11.88 6.48
N PRO A 96 21.06 -12.62 5.57
CA PRO A 96 21.29 -14.06 5.73
C PRO A 96 22.13 -14.42 6.98
N ASN A 97 23.02 -13.52 7.44
CA ASN A 97 23.84 -13.73 8.63
C ASN A 97 23.04 -13.88 9.96
N LYS A 98 21.73 -13.64 9.96
CA LYS A 98 20.86 -13.87 11.13
C LYS A 98 20.24 -15.27 11.20
N ILE A 99 20.18 -16.03 10.11
CA ILE A 99 19.61 -17.38 10.12
C ILE A 99 20.73 -18.42 10.11
N LYS A 100 21.16 -18.88 11.29
CA LYS A 100 22.12 -19.99 11.40
C LYS A 100 21.49 -21.36 11.57
N ASN A 101 20.18 -21.47 11.79
CA ASN A 101 19.52 -22.74 12.06
C ASN A 101 18.34 -22.93 11.11
N THR A 102 18.30 -24.07 10.44
CA THR A 102 17.16 -24.55 9.67
C THR A 102 15.96 -24.71 10.61
N PHE A 103 15.00 -23.79 10.50
CA PHE A 103 13.76 -23.82 11.27
C PHE A 103 12.82 -24.87 10.65
N TYR A 104 12.55 -25.96 11.35
CA TYR A 104 11.58 -26.97 10.95
C TYR A 104 11.14 -27.77 12.18
N LYS A 105 9.94 -28.36 12.15
CA LYS A 105 9.51 -29.28 13.21
C LYS A 105 10.12 -30.67 13.04
N ASN A 106 10.04 -31.23 11.85
CA ASN A 106 10.82 -32.40 11.41
C ASN A 106 10.95 -32.37 9.88
N GLU A 107 11.64 -33.35 9.28
CA GLU A 107 11.87 -33.38 7.82
C GLU A 107 10.56 -33.42 7.00
N SER A 108 9.46 -33.91 7.57
CA SER A 108 8.18 -34.13 6.87
C SER A 108 7.04 -33.19 7.30
N CYS A 109 7.27 -32.32 8.28
CA CYS A 109 6.24 -31.46 8.85
C CYS A 109 6.80 -30.08 9.20
N ALA A 110 6.21 -29.09 8.53
CA ALA A 110 6.42 -27.65 8.64
C ALA A 110 7.90 -27.23 8.62
N LYS A 111 8.43 -27.08 7.42
CA LYS A 111 9.74 -26.50 7.13
C LYS A 111 9.59 -24.98 6.89
N TYR A 112 10.53 -24.20 7.41
CA TYR A 112 10.59 -22.77 7.10
C TYR A 112 10.81 -22.59 5.60
N PRO A 113 9.99 -21.77 4.92
CA PRO A 113 10.04 -21.70 3.47
C PRO A 113 11.33 -21.05 3.00
N ASN A 114 11.90 -21.56 1.91
CA ASN A 114 12.93 -20.82 1.19
C ASN A 114 12.28 -19.60 0.53
N VAL A 115 13.02 -18.50 0.39
CA VAL A 115 12.53 -17.31 -0.32
C VAL A 115 12.12 -17.65 -1.77
N TYR A 116 12.80 -18.61 -2.39
CA TYR A 116 12.52 -19.07 -3.76
C TYR A 116 11.29 -19.98 -3.86
N ASP A 117 10.78 -20.49 -2.74
CA ASP A 117 9.55 -21.30 -2.68
C ASP A 117 8.31 -20.42 -2.41
N LEU A 118 8.50 -19.11 -2.20
CA LEU A 118 7.40 -18.17 -1.97
C LEU A 118 6.69 -17.84 -3.29
N GLU A 119 5.38 -17.99 -3.29
CA GLU A 119 4.52 -17.70 -4.43
C GLU A 119 4.12 -16.23 -4.42
N PHE A 120 4.78 -15.40 -5.24
CA PHE A 120 4.44 -13.99 -5.37
C PHE A 120 3.33 -13.79 -6.42
N ASN A 121 2.33 -12.97 -6.08
CA ASN A 121 1.44 -12.38 -7.06
C ASN A 121 1.87 -10.93 -7.30
N ASN A 122 2.24 -10.64 -8.55
CA ASN A 122 2.84 -9.38 -8.97
C ASN A 122 4.15 -9.05 -8.21
N ILE A 123 4.12 -8.07 -7.30
CA ILE A 123 5.23 -7.58 -6.50
C ILE A 123 4.87 -7.70 -5.02
N TYR A 124 3.77 -7.07 -4.57
CA TYR A 124 3.52 -6.86 -3.13
C TYR A 124 2.71 -7.95 -2.44
N TRP A 125 2.24 -8.98 -3.16
CA TRP A 125 1.31 -9.97 -2.62
C TRP A 125 1.94 -11.37 -2.63
N GLN A 126 1.62 -12.16 -1.63
CA GLN A 126 1.99 -13.58 -1.59
C GLN A 126 0.74 -14.46 -1.72
N SER A 127 0.84 -15.59 -2.40
CA SER A 127 -0.28 -16.42 -2.79
C SER A 127 -0.33 -17.73 -2.01
N VAL A 128 -1.53 -18.10 -1.61
CA VAL A 128 -1.84 -19.42 -1.06
C VAL A 128 -2.95 -20.03 -1.90
N PHE A 129 -2.64 -21.17 -2.51
CA PHE A 129 -3.62 -21.97 -3.23
C PHE A 129 -4.14 -23.05 -2.29
N THR A 130 -5.45 -23.07 -2.09
CA THR A 130 -6.13 -24.06 -1.26
C THR A 130 -7.04 -24.92 -2.10
N THR A 131 -7.50 -26.03 -1.56
CA THR A 131 -8.52 -26.89 -2.18
C THR A 131 -9.81 -26.14 -2.49
N ASN A 132 -10.13 -25.06 -1.75
CA ASN A 132 -11.28 -24.21 -2.00
C ASN A 132 -10.95 -22.72 -1.90
N GLY A 133 -10.25 -22.22 -2.93
CA GLY A 133 -10.03 -20.80 -3.15
C GLY A 133 -8.56 -20.41 -3.15
N THR A 134 -8.32 -19.18 -3.56
CA THR A 134 -7.01 -18.55 -3.67
C THR A 134 -6.98 -17.33 -2.78
N PHE A 135 -5.89 -17.20 -2.04
CA PHE A 135 -5.65 -16.14 -1.07
C PHE A 135 -4.46 -15.34 -1.57
N HIS A 136 -4.65 -14.05 -1.82
CA HIS A 136 -3.54 -13.11 -2.03
C HIS A 136 -3.37 -12.30 -0.76
N LEU A 137 -2.33 -12.62 0.00
CA LEU A 137 -2.01 -11.99 1.27
C LEU A 137 -1.13 -10.76 1.03
N TYR A 138 -1.45 -9.67 1.71
CA TYR A 138 -0.76 -8.38 1.56
C TYR A 138 0.29 -8.19 2.66
N SER A 139 -0.14 -8.24 3.92
CA SER A 139 0.74 -7.95 5.07
C SER A 139 0.13 -8.45 6.40
N ALA A 140 0.97 -8.64 7.41
CA ALA A 140 0.63 -9.21 8.71
C ALA A 140 1.03 -8.29 9.87
N TYR A 141 0.21 -8.25 10.92
CA TYR A 141 0.34 -7.29 12.03
C TYR A 141 0.10 -7.91 13.38
N TYR A 142 0.89 -7.52 14.38
CA TYR A 142 0.72 -7.96 15.75
C TYR A 142 -0.28 -7.09 16.51
N ASP A 143 -1.35 -7.71 17.02
CA ASP A 143 -2.48 -7.07 17.71
C ASP A 143 -2.56 -7.47 19.18
N VAL A 144 -2.07 -6.58 20.04
CA VAL A 144 -2.10 -6.69 21.52
C VAL A 144 -3.03 -5.67 22.16
N ARG A 145 -3.99 -5.12 21.41
CA ARG A 145 -4.95 -4.15 21.94
C ARG A 145 -5.85 -4.82 22.98
N LYS A 146 -5.99 -4.19 24.15
CA LYS A 146 -6.71 -4.73 25.32
C LYS A 146 -8.16 -5.11 25.04
N LEU A 147 -8.82 -4.40 24.12
CA LEU A 147 -10.23 -4.65 23.76
C LEU A 147 -10.42 -5.81 22.77
N SER A 148 -9.34 -6.39 22.26
CA SER A 148 -9.40 -7.54 21.36
C SER A 148 -9.60 -8.84 22.16
N ARG A 149 -10.70 -9.53 21.88
CA ARG A 149 -11.07 -10.79 22.56
C ARG A 149 -10.12 -11.96 22.26
N ILE A 150 -9.35 -11.86 21.18
CA ILE A 150 -8.39 -12.89 20.75
C ILE A 150 -6.94 -12.47 20.97
N SER A 151 -6.71 -11.42 21.77
CA SER A 151 -5.36 -10.90 22.02
C SER A 151 -4.52 -11.86 22.87
N PRO A 152 -3.20 -11.99 22.62
CA PRO A 152 -2.45 -11.51 21.46
C PRO A 152 -2.79 -12.27 20.17
N ALA A 153 -2.87 -11.56 19.04
CA ALA A 153 -3.14 -12.17 17.74
C ALA A 153 -2.27 -11.58 16.64
N VAL A 154 -2.09 -12.35 15.56
CA VAL A 154 -1.65 -11.81 14.27
C VAL A 154 -2.87 -11.61 13.37
N ARG A 155 -2.99 -10.41 12.82
CA ARG A 155 -4.00 -10.02 11.84
C ARG A 155 -3.35 -9.95 10.47
N ILE A 156 -3.93 -10.59 9.47
CA ILE A 156 -3.38 -10.67 8.12
C ILE A 156 -4.40 -10.07 7.16
N LEU A 157 -3.99 -9.06 6.39
CA LEU A 157 -4.82 -8.47 5.33
C LEU A 157 -4.59 -9.22 4.03
N GLY A 158 -5.66 -9.50 3.30
CA GLY A 158 -5.56 -10.13 2.00
C GLY A 158 -6.85 -10.05 1.20
N MET A 159 -6.78 -10.54 -0.04
CA MET A 159 -7.94 -10.73 -0.89
C MET A 159 -8.16 -12.22 -1.19
N ILE A 160 -9.39 -12.69 -1.02
CA ILE A 160 -9.76 -14.10 -1.21
C ILE A 160 -10.82 -14.16 -2.31
N ASN A 161 -10.68 -15.08 -3.27
CA ASN A 161 -11.67 -15.28 -4.35
C ASN A 161 -12.88 -16.12 -3.94
N ARG A 162 -13.07 -16.29 -2.63
CA ARG A 162 -14.20 -16.97 -2.02
C ARG A 162 -14.92 -16.04 -1.08
N ILE A 163 -16.24 -16.16 -1.14
CA ILE A 163 -17.15 -15.58 -0.18
C ILE A 163 -17.40 -16.59 0.92
N GLU A 164 -17.37 -16.14 2.17
CA GLU A 164 -17.60 -16.97 3.35
C GLU A 164 -16.77 -18.26 3.30
N PRO A 165 -15.43 -18.13 3.21
CA PRO A 165 -14.55 -19.28 3.03
C PRO A 165 -14.77 -20.32 4.12
N THR A 166 -15.14 -21.54 3.71
CA THR A 166 -15.36 -22.69 4.60
C THR A 166 -14.07 -23.49 4.86
N ILE A 167 -13.01 -23.18 4.11
CA ILE A 167 -11.72 -23.86 4.22
C ILE A 167 -11.08 -23.60 5.59
N LYS A 168 -10.61 -24.68 6.22
CA LYS A 168 -9.86 -24.61 7.47
C LYS A 168 -8.39 -24.43 7.13
N THR A 169 -7.84 -23.28 7.47
CA THR A 169 -6.40 -23.00 7.35
C THR A 169 -5.79 -22.78 8.72
N HIS A 170 -4.47 -22.84 8.77
CA HIS A 170 -3.65 -22.76 9.97
C HIS A 170 -2.54 -21.73 9.76
N CYS A 171 -2.24 -20.98 10.80
CA CYS A 171 -1.05 -20.16 10.87
C CYS A 171 0.12 -20.99 11.40
N GLN A 172 1.26 -20.88 10.74
CA GLN A 172 2.58 -21.27 11.26
C GLN A 172 3.30 -20.00 11.67
N PHE A 173 3.54 -19.82 12.97
CA PHE A 173 4.29 -18.67 13.49
C PHE A 173 5.76 -19.03 13.65
N TRP A 174 6.62 -18.11 13.21
CA TRP A 174 8.06 -18.27 13.27
C TRP A 174 8.66 -17.23 14.21
N PHE A 175 9.52 -17.65 15.14
CA PHE A 175 10.16 -16.78 16.13
C PHE A 175 11.68 -16.91 16.01
N ASP A 176 12.42 -15.79 16.11
CA ASP A 176 13.87 -15.77 15.92
C ASP A 176 14.63 -16.76 16.82
N ASN A 177 14.15 -16.97 18.05
CA ASN A 177 14.80 -17.81 19.06
C ASN A 177 14.12 -19.19 19.25
N HIS A 178 13.28 -19.62 18.30
CA HIS A 178 12.54 -20.88 18.41
C HIS A 178 12.68 -21.69 17.12
N LYS A 179 13.24 -22.92 17.23
CA LYS A 179 13.56 -23.75 16.05
C LYS A 179 12.32 -24.24 15.30
N GLU A 180 11.25 -24.55 16.01
CA GLU A 180 10.03 -25.11 15.43
C GLU A 180 8.96 -24.04 15.20
N PRO A 181 8.10 -24.19 14.19
CA PRO A 181 6.93 -23.32 14.03
C PRO A 181 5.91 -23.57 15.14
N VAL A 182 5.24 -22.50 15.57
CA VAL A 182 4.12 -22.55 16.49
C VAL A 182 2.82 -22.49 15.70
N PHE A 183 1.99 -23.51 15.84
CA PHE A 183 0.75 -23.60 15.07
C PHE A 183 -0.43 -22.94 15.79
N SER A 184 -1.28 -22.28 15.03
CA SER A 184 -2.61 -21.86 15.45
C SER A 184 -3.61 -22.07 14.33
N LYS A 185 -4.83 -22.46 14.66
CA LYS A 185 -5.93 -22.41 13.70
C LYS A 185 -6.23 -20.96 13.30
N VAL A 186 -6.60 -20.72 12.05
CA VAL A 186 -7.24 -19.45 11.67
C VAL A 186 -8.62 -19.37 12.32
N MET A 187 -8.81 -18.34 13.14
CA MET A 187 -10.02 -18.18 13.96
C MET A 187 -11.15 -17.48 13.20
N GLU A 188 -10.82 -16.53 12.33
CA GLU A 188 -11.79 -15.69 11.65
C GLU A 188 -11.26 -15.27 10.27
N TYR A 189 -12.14 -15.31 9.26
CA TYR A 189 -11.98 -14.60 7.99
C TYR A 189 -13.01 -13.47 7.95
N LYS A 190 -12.64 -12.30 8.46
CA LYS A 190 -13.58 -11.19 8.60
C LYS A 190 -13.70 -10.44 7.28
N TYR A 191 -14.86 -10.53 6.65
CA TYR A 191 -15.14 -9.87 5.37
C TYR A 191 -15.15 -8.35 5.53
N ILE A 192 -14.37 -7.64 4.71
CA ILE A 192 -14.21 -6.18 4.73
C ILE A 192 -15.15 -5.57 3.69
N TRP A 193 -16.46 -5.78 3.76
CA TRP A 193 -17.43 -5.14 2.84
C TRP A 193 -18.85 -5.37 3.35
N TYR A 194 -19.82 -4.64 2.82
CA TYR A 194 -21.22 -5.03 2.98
C TYR A 194 -21.75 -5.73 1.74
N LYS A 195 -22.33 -6.91 1.95
CA LYS A 195 -22.88 -7.77 0.88
C LYS A 195 -23.83 -7.02 -0.06
N LYS A 196 -24.59 -6.06 0.49
CA LYS A 196 -25.57 -5.24 -0.25
C LYS A 196 -24.95 -4.17 -1.15
N TRP A 197 -23.65 -3.90 -1.06
CA TRP A 197 -22.96 -2.89 -1.88
C TRP A 197 -22.50 -3.41 -3.25
N GLY A 198 -22.89 -4.64 -3.60
CA GLY A 198 -22.58 -5.27 -4.89
C GLY A 198 -21.25 -6.02 -4.89
N ASN A 199 -20.96 -6.68 -6.01
CA ASN A 199 -19.79 -7.56 -6.20
C ASN A 199 -19.67 -8.74 -5.20
N TYR A 200 -20.73 -9.05 -4.46
CA TYR A 200 -20.79 -10.23 -3.60
C TYR A 200 -21.01 -11.50 -4.44
N LYS A 201 -19.97 -11.93 -5.18
CA LYS A 201 -19.95 -13.14 -6.00
C LYS A 201 -18.67 -13.97 -5.80
N GLN A 202 -18.81 -15.29 -5.81
CA GLN A 202 -17.67 -16.23 -5.82
C GLN A 202 -16.77 -16.00 -7.05
N GLY A 203 -15.47 -16.26 -6.92
CA GLY A 203 -14.49 -16.12 -8.00
C GLY A 203 -13.96 -14.69 -8.19
N ILE A 204 -14.57 -13.68 -7.56
CA ILE A 204 -14.04 -12.32 -7.51
C ILE A 204 -13.20 -12.18 -6.24
N PHE A 205 -11.99 -11.62 -6.35
CA PHE A 205 -11.17 -11.32 -5.18
C PHE A 205 -11.84 -10.26 -4.29
N GLN A 206 -12.01 -10.62 -3.03
CA GLN A 206 -12.75 -9.87 -2.02
C GLN A 206 -11.86 -9.62 -0.80
N PRO A 207 -11.92 -8.44 -0.15
CA PRO A 207 -11.02 -8.08 0.94
C PRO A 207 -11.40 -8.76 2.26
N TYR A 208 -10.42 -9.31 2.96
CA TYR A 208 -10.58 -9.99 4.24
C TYR A 208 -9.50 -9.60 5.24
N LEU A 209 -9.89 -9.60 6.51
CA LEU A 209 -8.99 -9.58 7.65
C LEU A 209 -8.99 -10.98 8.29
N ILE A 210 -7.88 -11.69 8.13
CA ILE A 210 -7.66 -13.03 8.66
C ILE A 210 -7.03 -12.89 10.05
N ALA A 211 -7.38 -13.78 10.98
CA ALA A 211 -6.87 -13.69 12.35
C ALA A 211 -6.45 -15.04 12.93
N CYS A 212 -5.25 -15.06 13.53
CA CYS A 212 -4.72 -16.19 14.28
C CYS A 212 -4.33 -15.73 15.69
N GLN A 213 -4.83 -16.41 16.71
CA GLN A 213 -4.45 -16.15 18.09
C GLN A 213 -3.08 -16.77 18.36
N ILE A 214 -2.21 -16.04 19.07
CA ILE A 214 -0.94 -16.60 19.53
C ILE A 214 -1.24 -17.60 20.66
N PRO A 215 -0.69 -18.82 20.65
CA PRO A 215 -0.87 -19.75 21.76
C PRO A 215 -0.30 -19.23 23.08
N HIS A 216 -0.93 -19.60 24.20
CA HIS A 216 -0.63 -19.07 25.54
C HIS A 216 0.86 -19.02 25.93
N PRO A 217 1.67 -20.07 25.67
CA PRO A 217 3.10 -20.05 26.01
C PRO A 217 3.90 -18.94 25.32
N PHE A 218 3.41 -18.41 24.19
CA PHE A 218 4.10 -17.43 23.35
C PHE A 218 3.57 -16.00 23.49
N HIS A 219 2.64 -15.73 24.41
CA HIS A 219 2.04 -14.39 24.58
C HIS A 219 3.05 -13.26 24.89
N LYS A 220 4.25 -13.60 25.39
CA LYS A 220 5.29 -12.64 25.75
C LYS A 220 6.28 -12.33 24.62
N VAL A 221 6.20 -13.05 23.51
CA VAL A 221 7.14 -12.94 22.40
C VAL A 221 6.36 -12.58 21.13
N VAL A 222 6.95 -11.73 20.29
CA VAL A 222 6.37 -11.35 19.00
C VAL A 222 6.93 -12.29 17.95
N PRO A 223 6.09 -12.96 17.13
CA PRO A 223 6.61 -13.74 16.01
C PRO A 223 7.32 -12.82 15.02
N ALA A 224 8.41 -13.28 14.44
CA ALA A 224 9.13 -12.57 13.39
C ALA A 224 8.31 -12.58 12.09
N SER A 225 7.67 -13.72 11.80
CA SER A 225 6.86 -13.90 10.61
C SER A 225 5.74 -14.93 10.80
N VAL A 226 4.83 -14.97 9.84
CA VAL A 226 3.69 -15.90 9.83
C VAL A 226 3.47 -16.43 8.42
N SER A 227 3.16 -17.73 8.33
CA SER A 227 2.70 -18.39 7.11
C SER A 227 1.27 -18.91 7.30
N ILE A 228 0.47 -18.92 6.24
CA ILE A 228 -0.85 -19.59 6.19
C ILE A 228 -0.73 -20.87 5.36
N VAL A 229 -1.24 -21.96 5.89
CA VAL A 229 -1.28 -23.28 5.23
C VAL A 229 -2.64 -23.92 5.37
N GLU A 230 -3.00 -24.83 4.46
CA GLU A 230 -4.24 -25.59 4.59
C GLU A 230 -4.10 -26.66 5.68
N LYS A 231 -3.09 -27.52 5.60
CA LYS A 231 -2.77 -28.51 6.63
C LYS A 231 -1.58 -28.06 7.45
N ILE A 232 -1.61 -28.36 8.74
CA ILE A 232 -0.62 -27.90 9.74
C ILE A 232 0.83 -28.17 9.31
N CYS A 233 1.09 -29.34 8.70
CA CYS A 233 2.42 -29.79 8.31
C CYS A 233 2.86 -29.37 6.91
N ASP A 234 2.03 -28.70 6.12
CA ASP A 234 2.39 -28.32 4.76
C ASP A 234 3.60 -27.37 4.76
N SER A 235 4.46 -27.49 3.75
CA SER A 235 5.49 -26.49 3.46
C SER A 235 4.81 -25.23 2.91
N PRO A 236 4.93 -24.08 3.58
CA PRO A 236 4.19 -22.89 3.18
C PRO A 236 4.75 -22.26 1.91
N THR A 237 3.87 -21.78 1.03
CA THR A 237 4.23 -20.97 -0.16
C THR A 237 4.22 -19.47 0.12
N ASN A 238 4.12 -19.09 1.39
CA ASN A 238 4.05 -17.70 1.85
C ASN A 238 4.73 -17.56 3.20
N ASN A 239 5.26 -16.38 3.48
CA ASN A 239 5.82 -15.99 4.75
C ASN A 239 5.81 -14.46 4.86
N LEU A 240 4.91 -13.93 5.70
CA LEU A 240 4.75 -12.50 5.91
C LEU A 240 5.44 -12.06 7.19
N LYS A 241 6.24 -11.01 7.09
CA LYS A 241 6.77 -10.29 8.24
C LYS A 241 5.62 -9.83 9.13
N VAL A 242 5.74 -10.09 10.43
CA VAL A 242 4.77 -9.59 11.40
C VAL A 242 5.19 -8.20 11.86
N ILE A 243 4.40 -7.20 11.45
CA ILE A 243 4.67 -5.79 11.76
C ILE A 243 4.17 -5.45 13.16
N TYR A 244 5.05 -4.87 13.99
CA TYR A 244 4.74 -4.40 15.33
C TYR A 244 5.43 -3.07 15.64
N ASN A 245 4.92 -1.99 15.05
CA ASN A 245 5.44 -0.64 15.25
C ASN A 245 4.92 -0.05 16.56
N LYS A 246 5.61 -0.31 17.68
CA LYS A 246 5.25 0.22 19.00
C LYS A 246 6.30 1.21 19.54
N PRO A 247 6.14 2.51 19.28
CA PRO A 247 6.99 3.53 19.90
C PRO A 247 6.72 3.67 21.41
N LYS A 248 7.66 4.28 22.14
CA LYS A 248 7.51 4.56 23.59
C LYS A 248 6.33 5.48 23.89
N LYS A 249 6.05 6.45 23.01
CA LYS A 249 4.97 7.43 23.16
C LYS A 249 4.18 7.52 21.87
N LYS A 250 2.85 7.54 21.99
CA LYS A 250 1.96 7.82 20.87
C LYS A 250 2.04 9.29 20.47
N LYS A 251 2.04 9.53 19.16
CA LYS A 251 1.77 10.82 18.55
C LYS A 251 0.25 11.05 18.47
N GLU A 252 -0.17 12.27 18.16
CA GLU A 252 -1.60 12.62 18.22
C GLU A 252 -2.37 12.14 16.98
N PHE A 253 -2.05 12.68 15.79
CA PHE A 253 -2.83 12.46 14.57
C PHE A 253 -1.97 11.98 13.40
N ALA A 254 -2.54 11.07 12.61
CA ALA A 254 -2.07 10.73 11.28
C ALA A 254 -3.21 10.73 10.27
N VAL A 255 -2.88 10.89 9.00
CA VAL A 255 -3.84 10.80 7.89
C VAL A 255 -3.45 9.65 6.99
N CYS A 256 -4.41 8.82 6.60
CA CYS A 256 -4.23 7.84 5.53
C CYS A 256 -5.06 8.25 4.32
N VAL A 257 -4.44 8.14 3.15
CA VAL A 257 -5.05 8.45 1.86
C VAL A 257 -5.25 7.15 1.08
N LYS A 258 -6.31 7.06 0.30
CA LYS A 258 -6.53 5.91 -0.60
C LYS A 258 -5.43 5.78 -1.66
N GLY A 259 -5.46 4.66 -2.39
CA GLY A 259 -4.62 4.46 -3.57
C GLY A 259 -4.80 5.60 -4.59
N LEU A 260 -3.74 6.38 -4.81
CA LEU A 260 -3.71 7.48 -5.76
C LEU A 260 -3.62 6.95 -7.19
N ASP A 261 -4.62 7.29 -7.99
CA ASP A 261 -4.74 6.96 -9.42
C ASP A 261 -4.99 8.25 -10.23
N PHE A 262 -3.91 8.97 -10.50
CA PHE A 262 -3.87 10.27 -11.17
C PHE A 262 -2.87 10.26 -12.33
N LEU A 263 -2.85 9.20 -13.13
CA LEU A 263 -1.87 9.02 -14.21
C LEU A 263 -1.88 10.18 -15.22
N TYR A 264 -3.08 10.60 -15.66
CA TYR A 264 -3.26 11.62 -16.70
C TYR A 264 -3.70 12.99 -16.18
N LYS A 265 -3.63 13.23 -14.86
CA LYS A 265 -4.05 14.49 -14.25
C LYS A 265 -3.01 14.96 -13.26
N ASP A 266 -2.34 16.07 -13.59
CA ASP A 266 -1.46 16.73 -12.64
C ASP A 266 -2.27 17.56 -11.64
N ILE A 267 -2.21 17.15 -10.37
CA ILE A 267 -2.82 17.88 -9.24
C ILE A 267 -1.76 18.41 -8.26
N SER A 268 -0.49 18.44 -8.66
CA SER A 268 0.65 18.66 -7.76
C SER A 268 0.55 19.95 -6.95
N VAL A 269 0.12 21.05 -7.58
CA VAL A 269 -0.05 22.34 -6.90
C VAL A 269 -1.13 22.27 -5.81
N ARG A 270 -2.29 21.67 -6.13
CA ARG A 270 -3.38 21.45 -5.15
C ARG A 270 -2.96 20.48 -4.05
N LEU A 271 -2.16 19.47 -4.40
CA LEU A 271 -1.65 18.50 -3.44
C LEU A 271 -0.68 19.14 -2.44
N VAL A 272 0.18 20.07 -2.87
CA VAL A 272 1.05 20.82 -1.96
C VAL A 272 0.21 21.64 -0.97
N GLU A 273 -0.77 22.40 -1.46
CA GLU A 273 -1.68 23.18 -0.60
C GLU A 273 -2.40 22.28 0.41
N TRP A 274 -2.90 21.13 -0.04
CA TRP A 274 -3.58 20.16 0.82
C TRP A 274 -2.65 19.57 1.89
N ILE A 275 -1.44 19.13 1.52
CA ILE A 275 -0.46 18.59 2.48
C ILE A 275 -0.13 19.64 3.54
N GLU A 276 0.19 20.87 3.14
CA GLU A 276 0.54 21.94 4.09
C GLU A 276 -0.63 22.28 5.02
N MET A 277 -1.87 22.32 4.51
CA MET A 277 -3.06 22.55 5.33
C MET A 277 -3.25 21.42 6.35
N ILE A 278 -3.12 20.16 5.95
CA ILE A 278 -3.25 19.01 6.85
C ILE A 278 -2.16 19.01 7.94
N LEU A 279 -0.93 19.38 7.59
CA LEU A 279 0.16 19.53 8.55
C LEU A 279 -0.08 20.71 9.53
N LEU A 280 -0.60 21.83 9.04
CA LEU A 280 -0.96 22.99 9.88
C LEU A 280 -2.06 22.67 10.89
N LEU A 281 -3.01 21.78 10.54
CA LEU A 281 -4.06 21.33 11.44
C LEU A 281 -3.56 20.39 12.55
N GLY A 282 -2.35 19.86 12.43
CA GLY A 282 -1.70 19.04 13.45
C GLY A 282 -1.55 17.57 13.11
N ALA A 283 -1.70 17.18 11.84
CA ALA A 283 -1.24 15.86 11.40
C ALA A 283 0.29 15.77 11.52
N ASP A 284 0.79 14.71 12.14
CA ASP A 284 2.24 14.49 12.24
C ASP A 284 2.81 13.86 10.95
N LYS A 285 2.07 12.93 10.35
CA LYS A 285 2.45 12.26 9.11
C LYS A 285 1.23 11.88 8.26
N ILE A 286 1.41 11.92 6.94
CA ILE A 286 0.41 11.50 5.96
C ILE A 286 0.92 10.25 5.23
N PHE A 287 0.10 9.19 5.21
CA PHE A 287 0.40 7.93 4.55
C PHE A 287 -0.33 7.88 3.21
N PHE A 288 0.43 7.84 2.13
CA PHE A 288 -0.07 7.73 0.77
C PHE A 288 0.16 6.33 0.21
N TYR A 289 -0.79 5.86 -0.59
CA TYR A 289 -0.62 4.65 -1.39
C TYR A 289 -0.55 5.03 -2.86
N LYS A 290 0.51 4.60 -3.53
CA LYS A 290 0.77 4.98 -4.93
C LYS A 290 0.40 3.83 -5.87
N LEU A 291 -0.67 3.99 -6.63
CA LEU A 291 -0.94 3.17 -7.82
C LEU A 291 -0.20 3.82 -9.01
N GLN A 292 -0.93 4.56 -9.85
CA GLN A 292 -0.39 5.26 -11.02
C GLN A 292 -0.63 6.75 -10.87
N VAL A 293 0.43 7.55 -10.80
CA VAL A 293 0.32 9.00 -10.61
C VAL A 293 1.23 9.72 -11.59
N HIS A 294 0.84 10.94 -11.95
CA HIS A 294 1.66 11.84 -12.75
C HIS A 294 3.07 12.00 -12.16
N PRO A 295 4.15 12.12 -12.98
CA PRO A 295 5.51 12.29 -12.48
C PRO A 295 5.68 13.48 -11.53
N ASN A 296 4.98 14.59 -11.78
CA ASN A 296 5.00 15.76 -10.89
C ASN A 296 4.41 15.46 -9.50
N ILE A 297 3.38 14.59 -9.43
CA ILE A 297 2.83 14.14 -8.14
C ILE A 297 3.87 13.28 -7.42
N SER A 298 4.56 12.38 -8.15
CA SER A 298 5.68 11.61 -7.57
C SER A 298 6.77 12.53 -7.04
N LYS A 299 7.10 13.63 -7.75
CA LYS A 299 8.08 14.64 -7.30
C LYS A 299 7.66 15.30 -5.99
N VAL A 300 6.40 15.69 -5.85
CA VAL A 300 5.84 16.26 -4.60
C VAL A 300 5.90 15.24 -3.46
N LEU A 301 5.47 14.01 -3.70
CA LEU A 301 5.46 12.97 -2.68
C LEU A 301 6.88 12.66 -2.18
N SER A 302 7.85 12.51 -3.09
CA SER A 302 9.26 12.30 -2.74
C SER A 302 9.86 13.47 -1.95
N TYR A 303 9.43 14.70 -2.21
CA TYR A 303 9.87 15.87 -1.45
C TYR A 303 9.42 15.81 0.01
N TYR A 304 8.15 15.51 0.26
CA TYR A 304 7.63 15.42 1.62
C TYR A 304 8.07 14.15 2.36
N GLU A 305 8.37 13.07 1.63
CA GLU A 305 8.96 11.86 2.19
C GLU A 305 10.39 12.13 2.71
N LYS A 306 11.22 12.86 1.96
CA LYS A 306 12.55 13.31 2.42
C LYS A 306 12.49 14.20 3.67
N LYS A 307 11.37 14.91 3.89
CA LYS A 307 11.12 15.73 5.08
C LYS A 307 10.48 14.96 6.25
N ASP A 308 10.31 13.64 6.14
CA ASP A 308 9.63 12.78 7.11
C ASP A 308 8.17 13.20 7.39
N LYS A 309 7.52 13.92 6.46
CA LYS A 309 6.11 14.35 6.60
C LYS A 309 5.13 13.42 5.90
N VAL A 310 5.64 12.65 4.94
CA VAL A 310 4.87 11.69 4.15
C VAL A 310 5.56 10.33 4.19
N ASP A 311 4.77 9.26 4.14
CA ASP A 311 5.21 7.90 3.84
C ASP A 311 4.46 7.42 2.60
N VAL A 312 5.19 7.03 1.54
CA VAL A 312 4.60 6.57 0.28
C VAL A 312 4.78 5.07 0.16
N THR A 313 3.67 4.34 0.19
CA THR A 313 3.65 2.89 -0.03
C THR A 313 3.17 2.58 -1.45
N PRO A 314 4.02 2.02 -2.33
CA PRO A 314 3.57 1.52 -3.61
C PRO A 314 2.47 0.45 -3.48
N LEU A 315 1.54 0.40 -4.43
CA LEU A 315 0.40 -0.50 -4.39
C LEU A 315 0.13 -1.11 -5.78
N THR A 316 -0.32 -2.36 -5.80
CA THR A 316 -0.81 -3.08 -6.98
C THR A 316 -2.19 -3.67 -6.69
N LEU A 317 -2.92 -4.02 -7.74
CA LEU A 317 -4.14 -4.82 -7.65
C LEU A 317 -3.77 -6.31 -7.63
N PRO A 318 -4.34 -7.12 -6.71
CA PRO A 318 -4.02 -8.54 -6.61
C PRO A 318 -4.73 -9.40 -7.64
N GLY A 319 -4.21 -10.62 -7.81
CA GLY A 319 -4.74 -11.64 -8.69
C GLY A 319 -4.54 -11.29 -10.16
N GLY A 320 -5.48 -11.70 -11.00
CA GLY A 320 -5.50 -11.37 -12.44
C GLY A 320 -5.95 -9.95 -12.77
N GLN A 321 -5.93 -9.03 -11.81
CA GLN A 321 -6.27 -7.62 -12.04
C GLN A 321 -5.11 -6.88 -12.71
N PRO A 322 -5.38 -5.89 -13.58
CA PRO A 322 -4.33 -5.25 -14.36
C PRO A 322 -3.49 -4.28 -13.53
N ASN A 323 -2.17 -4.33 -13.72
CA ASN A 323 -1.21 -3.43 -13.09
C ASN A 323 -0.39 -2.59 -14.09
N ILE A 324 -0.60 -2.80 -15.40
CA ILE A 324 -0.03 -1.95 -16.45
C ILE A 324 -0.67 -0.55 -16.34
N PRO A 325 0.11 0.56 -16.33
CA PRO A 325 -0.40 1.87 -15.90
C PRO A 325 -1.72 2.32 -16.54
N GLY A 326 -1.79 2.36 -17.87
CA GLY A 326 -3.00 2.78 -18.59
C GLY A 326 -4.18 1.82 -18.40
N PHE A 327 -3.91 0.50 -18.37
CA PHE A 327 -4.97 -0.50 -18.20
C PHE A 327 -5.50 -0.53 -16.76
N GLN A 328 -4.63 -0.34 -15.77
CA GLN A 328 -5.01 -0.22 -14.36
C GLN A 328 -5.92 1.01 -14.16
N HIS A 329 -5.53 2.17 -14.69
CA HIS A 329 -6.35 3.39 -14.65
C HIS A 329 -7.73 3.19 -15.30
N MET A 330 -7.76 2.58 -16.49
CA MET A 330 -8.99 2.24 -17.19
C MET A 330 -9.87 1.30 -16.36
N TYR A 331 -9.29 0.24 -15.79
CA TYR A 331 -9.99 -0.74 -14.98
C TYR A 331 -10.63 -0.10 -13.75
N LEU A 332 -9.88 0.68 -12.98
CA LEU A 332 -10.39 1.35 -11.77
C LEU A 332 -11.46 2.40 -12.10
N SER A 333 -11.33 3.08 -13.24
CA SER A 333 -12.30 4.07 -13.72
C SER A 333 -13.61 3.45 -14.20
N LYS A 334 -13.57 2.26 -14.82
CA LYS A 334 -14.75 1.59 -15.39
C LYS A 334 -15.41 0.59 -14.41
N LYS A 335 -14.64 -0.04 -13.51
CA LYS A 335 -15.11 -1.05 -12.54
C LYS A 335 -15.16 -0.48 -11.13
N ILE A 336 -16.05 0.49 -10.89
CA ILE A 336 -16.13 1.27 -9.64
C ILE A 336 -16.23 0.39 -8.38
N ASN A 337 -17.02 -0.69 -8.39
CA ASN A 337 -17.13 -1.56 -7.22
C ASN A 337 -15.83 -2.33 -6.94
N HIS A 338 -15.10 -2.74 -7.98
CA HIS A 338 -13.78 -3.36 -7.80
C HIS A 338 -12.79 -2.34 -7.24
N LYS A 339 -12.79 -1.10 -7.78
CA LYS A 339 -11.99 0.00 -7.22
C LYS A 339 -12.25 0.17 -5.72
N ARG A 340 -13.52 0.33 -5.30
CA ARG A 340 -13.88 0.51 -3.88
C ARG A 340 -13.48 -0.67 -3.00
N GLN A 341 -13.57 -1.90 -3.51
CA GLN A 341 -13.13 -3.10 -2.78
C GLN A 341 -11.61 -3.14 -2.61
N ASN A 342 -10.85 -2.76 -3.65
CA ASN A 342 -9.39 -2.66 -3.55
C ASN A 342 -8.94 -1.52 -2.61
N GLU A 343 -9.67 -0.39 -2.57
CA GLU A 343 -9.38 0.74 -1.68
C GLU A 343 -9.40 0.36 -0.17
N LEU A 344 -10.06 -0.74 0.20
CA LEU A 344 -10.12 -1.18 1.59
C LEU A 344 -8.82 -1.74 2.13
N ILE A 345 -7.95 -2.26 1.26
CA ILE A 345 -6.63 -2.77 1.65
C ILE A 345 -5.75 -1.64 2.20
N PRO A 346 -5.50 -0.53 1.48
CA PRO A 346 -4.67 0.56 1.99
C PRO A 346 -5.26 1.25 3.24
N TYR A 347 -6.60 1.38 3.35
CA TYR A 347 -7.20 1.95 4.57
C TYR A 347 -6.86 1.13 5.82
N ASN A 348 -6.93 -0.20 5.69
CA ASN A 348 -6.68 -1.09 6.81
C ASN A 348 -5.17 -1.31 7.02
N ASP A 349 -4.35 -1.41 5.98
CA ASP A 349 -2.89 -1.47 6.12
C ASP A 349 -2.39 -0.24 6.90
N CYS A 350 -2.84 0.95 6.54
CA CYS A 350 -2.46 2.17 7.23
C CYS A 350 -2.89 2.17 8.71
N LEU A 351 -4.13 1.74 9.01
CA LEU A 351 -4.59 1.57 10.39
C LEU A 351 -3.66 0.61 11.16
N TYR A 352 -3.39 -0.57 10.59
CA TYR A 352 -2.68 -1.64 11.26
C TYR A 352 -1.19 -1.34 11.47
N ARG A 353 -0.52 -0.69 10.50
CA ARG A 353 0.85 -0.19 10.64
C ARG A 353 1.01 0.84 11.76
N ASN A 354 -0.09 1.47 12.17
CA ASN A 354 -0.10 2.65 13.03
C ASN A 354 -0.93 2.50 14.32
N LEU A 355 -1.39 1.29 14.66
CA LEU A 355 -2.20 1.03 15.86
C LEU A 355 -1.61 1.63 17.14
N TYR A 356 -0.28 1.51 17.28
CA TYR A 356 0.44 1.94 18.46
C TYR A 356 1.20 3.25 18.28
N THR A 357 1.15 3.85 17.08
CA THR A 357 1.92 5.07 16.76
C THR A 357 1.09 6.32 17.01
N TYR A 358 -0.20 6.31 16.66
CA TYR A 358 -1.07 7.49 16.75
C TYR A 358 -2.27 7.27 17.66
N LYS A 359 -2.78 8.34 18.28
CA LYS A 359 -4.03 8.32 19.06
C LYS A 359 -5.26 8.36 18.16
N TYR A 360 -5.18 9.10 17.05
CA TYR A 360 -6.24 9.22 16.06
C TYR A 360 -5.70 9.07 14.65
N ILE A 361 -6.46 8.40 13.80
CA ILE A 361 -6.17 8.25 12.38
C ILE A 361 -7.37 8.76 11.59
N ALA A 362 -7.16 9.70 10.68
CA ALA A 362 -8.19 10.18 9.75
C ALA A 362 -8.00 9.54 8.37
N LEU A 363 -9.09 9.11 7.74
CA LEU A 363 -9.09 8.69 6.32
C LEU A 363 -9.60 9.84 5.47
N LEU A 364 -8.73 10.47 4.68
CA LEU A 364 -9.08 11.64 3.87
C LEU A 364 -8.71 11.42 2.41
N ASP A 365 -9.56 11.93 1.51
CA ASP A 365 -9.18 12.14 0.11
C ASP A 365 -8.38 13.46 0.00
N VAL A 366 -7.57 13.60 -1.06
CA VAL A 366 -6.70 14.78 -1.30
C VAL A 366 -7.47 16.06 -1.66
N ASP A 367 -8.80 16.00 -1.64
CA ASP A 367 -9.73 17.09 -1.85
C ASP A 367 -10.63 17.35 -0.62
N GLU A 368 -10.33 16.71 0.51
CA GLU A 368 -11.11 16.77 1.75
C GLU A 368 -10.29 17.30 2.93
N VAL A 369 -10.85 18.22 3.72
CA VAL A 369 -10.21 18.76 4.93
C VAL A 369 -11.21 18.75 6.08
N ILE A 370 -10.86 18.10 7.19
CA ILE A 370 -11.61 18.28 8.45
C ILE A 370 -11.18 19.63 9.06
N MET A 371 -12.00 20.66 8.89
CA MET A 371 -11.72 22.01 9.33
C MET A 371 -12.42 22.30 10.66
N PRO A 372 -11.67 22.57 11.75
CA PRO A 372 -12.27 23.09 12.98
C PRO A 372 -12.88 24.47 12.73
N VAL A 373 -14.06 24.76 13.29
CA VAL A 373 -14.76 26.04 13.09
C VAL A 373 -14.29 27.09 14.10
N LYS A 374 -14.08 26.72 15.36
CA LYS A 374 -13.80 27.67 16.46
C LYS A 374 -12.35 27.69 16.93
N VAL A 375 -11.60 26.64 16.66
CA VAL A 375 -10.21 26.44 17.15
C VAL A 375 -9.23 26.29 15.98
N MET A 376 -7.93 26.27 16.28
CA MET A 376 -6.86 26.31 15.27
C MET A 376 -6.23 24.94 14.98
N SER A 377 -6.51 23.90 15.76
CA SER A 377 -5.89 22.59 15.57
C SER A 377 -6.85 21.43 15.81
N TRP A 378 -6.51 20.26 15.27
CA TRP A 378 -7.22 19.01 15.56
C TRP A 378 -7.09 18.58 17.02
N LYS A 379 -5.97 18.92 17.67
CA LYS A 379 -5.79 18.68 19.10
C LYS A 379 -6.85 19.43 19.92
N ASP A 380 -6.94 20.74 19.71
CA ASP A 380 -7.90 21.59 20.44
C ASP A 380 -9.34 21.20 20.10
N LEU A 381 -9.60 20.82 18.84
CA LEU A 381 -10.90 20.30 18.42
C LEU A 381 -11.26 19.04 19.20
N MET A 382 -10.34 18.07 19.28
CA MET A 382 -10.59 16.83 19.99
C MET A 382 -10.73 17.05 21.50
N ASP A 383 -10.05 18.02 22.10
CA ASP A 383 -10.22 18.37 23.52
C ASP A 383 -11.66 18.86 23.82
N VAL A 384 -12.29 19.58 22.89
CA VAL A 384 -13.71 19.98 22.98
C VAL A 384 -14.64 18.79 22.73
N VAL A 385 -14.40 18.06 21.64
CA VAL A 385 -15.24 16.94 21.19
C VAL A 385 -15.27 15.82 22.22
N LEU A 386 -14.14 15.49 22.85
CA LEU A 386 -14.06 14.43 23.84
C LEU A 386 -14.86 14.77 25.09
N LYS A 387 -14.81 16.01 25.57
CA LYS A 387 -15.62 16.46 26.71
C LYS A 387 -17.12 16.26 26.43
N LYS A 388 -17.59 16.69 25.25
CA LYS A 388 -19.00 16.51 24.84
C LYS A 388 -19.37 15.03 24.69
N ALA A 389 -18.51 14.22 24.05
CA ALA A 389 -18.78 12.81 23.80
C ALA A 389 -18.84 11.98 25.10
N LEU A 390 -17.98 12.30 26.08
CA LEU A 390 -17.93 11.66 27.39
C LEU A 390 -19.12 12.06 28.29
N ALA A 391 -19.62 13.29 28.15
CA ALA A 391 -20.82 13.74 28.86
C ALA A 391 -22.08 12.94 28.45
N ILE A 392 -22.18 12.55 27.17
CA ILE A 392 -23.28 11.68 26.70
C ILE A 392 -23.15 10.27 27.27
N LYS A 393 -21.94 9.72 27.24
CA LYS A 393 -21.63 8.41 27.83
C LYS A 393 -20.15 8.39 28.14
N ASN A 394 -19.80 8.02 29.37
CA ASN A 394 -18.43 8.00 29.88
C ASN A 394 -17.58 6.87 29.27
N GLU A 395 -17.42 6.90 27.95
CA GLU A 395 -16.60 6.00 27.16
C GLU A 395 -16.06 6.70 25.92
N THR A 396 -14.85 6.31 25.50
CA THR A 396 -14.32 6.72 24.19
C THR A 396 -15.08 6.02 23.04
N ARG A 397 -15.11 6.65 21.87
CA ARG A 397 -15.79 6.13 20.68
C ARG A 397 -14.81 5.55 19.67
N ALA A 398 -15.29 4.67 18.80
CA ALA A 398 -14.48 4.09 17.74
C ALA A 398 -14.19 5.10 16.62
N SER A 399 -15.10 6.05 16.42
CA SER A 399 -14.94 7.15 15.47
C SER A 399 -15.63 8.42 15.96
N TYR A 400 -15.08 9.56 15.54
CA TYR A 400 -15.66 10.88 15.71
C TYR A 400 -15.89 11.44 14.31
N ASN A 401 -17.14 11.45 13.85
CA ASN A 401 -17.50 11.70 12.45
C ASN A 401 -17.85 13.17 12.23
N VAL A 402 -17.43 13.72 11.09
CA VAL A 402 -17.60 15.13 10.72
C VAL A 402 -18.47 15.20 9.47
N ARG A 403 -19.52 16.02 9.51
CA ARG A 403 -20.46 16.18 8.38
C ARG A 403 -19.82 16.90 7.20
N ASN A 404 -20.11 16.38 6.01
CA ASN A 404 -19.60 16.90 4.75
C ASN A 404 -20.34 18.18 4.32
N VAL A 405 -19.58 19.11 3.77
CA VAL A 405 -20.08 20.28 3.05
C VAL A 405 -19.25 20.52 1.80
N TYR A 406 -19.90 20.87 0.70
CA TYR A 406 -19.26 21.00 -0.60
C TYR A 406 -18.80 22.42 -0.88
N PHE A 407 -17.56 22.55 -1.37
CA PHE A 407 -17.02 23.73 -2.02
C PHE A 407 -16.89 23.39 -3.50
N LEU A 408 -17.90 23.74 -4.30
CA LEU A 408 -17.90 23.43 -5.73
C LEU A 408 -17.22 24.57 -6.51
N ASP A 409 -16.41 24.22 -7.52
CA ASP A 409 -15.72 25.21 -8.37
C ASP A 409 -16.73 26.20 -9.01
N ASP A 410 -17.97 25.75 -9.25
CA ASP A 410 -19.04 26.56 -9.84
C ASP A 410 -19.79 27.48 -8.88
N LEU A 411 -19.51 27.45 -7.58
CA LEU A 411 -20.08 28.40 -6.62
C LEU A 411 -19.39 29.77 -6.63
N LEU A 412 -18.25 29.88 -7.32
CA LEU A 412 -17.47 31.12 -7.41
C LEU A 412 -17.86 32.02 -8.61
N HIS A 413 -18.79 31.61 -9.48
CA HIS A 413 -18.99 32.23 -10.80
C HIS A 413 -19.34 33.74 -10.79
N SER A 414 -19.89 34.29 -9.71
CA SER A 414 -20.26 35.72 -9.62
C SER A 414 -19.17 36.62 -9.01
N HIS A 415 -18.13 36.06 -8.39
CA HIS A 415 -17.10 36.82 -7.69
C HIS A 415 -15.74 36.35 -8.20
N GLY A 416 -15.03 37.21 -8.93
CA GLY A 416 -13.69 36.91 -9.40
C GLY A 416 -12.72 36.54 -8.27
N TRP A 417 -11.46 36.27 -8.61
CA TRP A 417 -10.43 35.89 -7.65
C TRP A 417 -10.26 36.92 -6.51
N PHE A 418 -10.06 36.43 -5.29
CA PHE A 418 -9.68 37.28 -4.16
C PHE A 418 -8.27 37.84 -4.43
N LYS A 419 -8.15 39.16 -4.53
CA LYS A 419 -6.93 39.84 -5.01
C LYS A 419 -5.71 39.62 -4.12
N ASP A 420 -5.93 39.41 -2.83
CA ASP A 420 -4.91 39.18 -1.80
C ASP A 420 -4.56 37.70 -1.63
N ILE A 421 -5.12 36.82 -2.47
CA ILE A 421 -4.83 35.38 -2.47
C ILE A 421 -4.23 35.01 -3.83
N PRO A 422 -3.10 34.30 -3.89
CA PRO A 422 -2.57 33.82 -5.17
C PRO A 422 -3.57 32.92 -5.88
N LYS A 423 -3.71 33.06 -7.20
CA LYS A 423 -4.69 32.29 -8.01
C LYS A 423 -4.46 30.77 -7.97
N TYR A 424 -3.24 30.33 -7.69
CA TYR A 424 -2.89 28.91 -7.61
C TYR A 424 -3.30 28.24 -6.28
N MET A 425 -3.72 29.00 -5.28
CA MET A 425 -4.22 28.48 -3.99
C MET A 425 -5.68 28.09 -4.13
N HIS A 426 -5.95 26.85 -4.52
CA HIS A 426 -7.30 26.38 -4.84
C HIS A 426 -8.23 26.48 -3.63
N MET A 427 -7.86 25.91 -2.48
CA MET A 427 -8.73 25.90 -1.30
C MET A 427 -8.95 27.30 -0.72
N LEU A 428 -7.92 28.16 -0.72
CA LEU A 428 -8.05 29.53 -0.23
C LEU A 428 -8.88 30.43 -1.15
N GLN A 429 -8.91 30.17 -2.46
CA GLN A 429 -9.75 30.89 -3.41
C GLN A 429 -11.20 30.41 -3.39
N HIS A 430 -11.44 29.12 -3.13
CA HIS A 430 -12.77 28.52 -3.17
C HIS A 430 -13.39 28.52 -1.77
N VAL A 431 -13.90 29.67 -1.33
CA VAL A 431 -14.51 29.85 0.00
C VAL A 431 -16.04 29.92 0.01
N TYR A 432 -16.68 29.89 -1.15
CA TYR A 432 -18.11 29.71 -1.22
C TYR A 432 -18.44 28.22 -1.16
N ARG A 433 -19.17 27.83 -0.12
CA ARG A 433 -19.66 26.45 0.04
C ARG A 433 -21.16 26.39 -0.08
N SER A 434 -21.68 25.21 -0.36
CA SER A 434 -23.11 24.92 -0.24
C SER A 434 -23.60 25.30 1.15
N LYS A 435 -24.79 25.93 1.22
CA LYS A 435 -25.45 26.24 2.49
C LYS A 435 -25.73 24.98 3.30
N ASN A 436 -26.17 23.93 2.61
CA ASN A 436 -26.60 22.67 3.19
C ASN A 436 -25.45 21.66 3.36
N PHE A 437 -25.41 21.02 4.53
CA PHE A 437 -24.56 19.86 4.79
C PHE A 437 -25.20 18.58 4.25
N THR A 438 -24.41 17.55 3.94
CA THR A 438 -24.94 16.21 3.63
C THR A 438 -25.71 15.65 4.81
N GLN A 439 -26.67 14.75 4.54
CA GLN A 439 -27.45 14.10 5.61
C GLN A 439 -26.55 13.39 6.63
N PRO A 440 -26.99 13.22 7.89
CA PRO A 440 -26.20 12.52 8.91
C PRO A 440 -25.67 11.17 8.40
N ASN A 441 -24.39 10.88 8.71
CA ASN A 441 -23.63 9.70 8.28
C ASN A 441 -23.37 9.55 6.76
N GLN A 442 -23.83 10.48 5.91
CA GLN A 442 -23.54 10.43 4.47
C GLN A 442 -22.27 11.21 4.14
N TYR A 443 -21.35 10.54 3.44
CA TYR A 443 -20.07 11.11 2.98
C TYR A 443 -19.19 11.71 4.10
N VAL A 444 -19.44 11.32 5.36
CA VAL A 444 -18.65 11.79 6.51
C VAL A 444 -17.23 11.27 6.43
N LYS A 445 -16.29 11.98 7.05
CA LYS A 445 -14.96 11.49 7.40
C LYS A 445 -14.78 11.56 8.90
N CYS A 446 -13.90 10.73 9.44
CA CYS A 446 -13.79 10.54 10.88
C CYS A 446 -12.35 10.65 11.36
N PHE A 447 -12.19 11.08 12.62
CA PHE A 447 -11.06 10.66 13.43
C PHE A 447 -11.37 9.28 14.02
N HIS A 448 -10.65 8.26 13.58
CA HIS A 448 -10.77 6.89 14.08
C HIS A 448 -9.85 6.68 15.28
N ASN A 449 -10.37 6.01 16.32
CA ASN A 449 -9.59 5.59 17.48
C ASN A 449 -8.98 4.20 17.24
N PRO A 450 -7.66 4.06 17.08
CA PRO A 450 -7.02 2.77 16.79
C PRO A 450 -7.16 1.73 17.90
N GLU A 451 -7.45 2.13 19.15
CA GLU A 451 -7.71 1.20 20.26
C GLU A 451 -9.08 0.51 20.13
N ARG A 452 -9.98 1.03 19.29
CA ARG A 452 -11.36 0.52 19.15
C ARG A 452 -11.70 0.07 17.74
N ALA A 453 -11.22 0.73 16.70
CA ALA A 453 -11.53 0.37 15.32
C ALA A 453 -10.82 -0.94 14.93
N LEU A 454 -11.57 -1.91 14.39
CA LEU A 454 -11.01 -3.18 13.90
C LEU A 454 -10.88 -3.19 12.38
N ILE A 455 -11.87 -2.65 11.67
CA ILE A 455 -11.90 -2.53 10.22
C ILE A 455 -12.41 -1.15 9.85
N LEU A 456 -11.71 -0.48 8.92
CA LEU A 456 -12.12 0.81 8.37
C LEU A 456 -12.68 0.69 6.95
N HIS A 457 -13.63 1.58 6.66
CA HIS A 457 -14.04 2.00 5.33
C HIS A 457 -13.78 3.51 5.20
N ASN A 458 -13.74 4.03 3.97
CA ASN A 458 -13.44 5.43 3.66
C ASN A 458 -14.19 6.46 4.54
N HIS A 459 -15.42 6.14 4.95
CA HIS A 459 -16.27 7.06 5.72
C HIS A 459 -16.37 6.72 7.23
N PHE A 460 -16.30 5.45 7.61
CA PHE A 460 -16.63 4.99 8.97
C PHE A 460 -16.03 3.60 9.26
N PRO A 461 -15.90 3.18 10.54
CA PRO A 461 -15.46 1.83 10.86
C PRO A 461 -16.55 0.80 10.49
N LEU A 462 -16.18 -0.23 9.72
CA LEU A 462 -17.07 -1.36 9.40
C LEU A 462 -17.20 -2.35 10.57
N ALA A 463 -16.15 -2.47 11.39
CA ALA A 463 -16.13 -3.32 12.56
C ALA A 463 -15.23 -2.74 13.66
N CYS A 464 -15.54 -3.08 14.91
CA CYS A 464 -14.88 -2.56 16.09
C CYS A 464 -14.57 -3.68 17.10
N LEU A 465 -13.61 -3.42 17.98
CA LEU A 465 -13.25 -4.30 19.09
C LEU A 465 -14.29 -4.23 20.21
N SER A 466 -14.38 -5.31 21.00
CA SER A 466 -15.33 -5.54 22.10
C SER A 466 -16.82 -5.63 21.71
N SER A 467 -17.44 -4.55 21.24
CA SER A 467 -18.88 -4.42 20.99
C SER A 467 -19.15 -3.86 19.59
N GLY A 468 -20.42 -3.53 19.30
CA GLY A 468 -20.78 -2.76 18.11
C GLY A 468 -20.02 -1.45 18.00
N CYS A 469 -19.87 -0.94 16.78
CA CYS A 469 -19.15 0.31 16.53
C CYS A 469 -19.91 1.51 17.10
N THR A 470 -19.23 2.27 17.96
CA THR A 470 -19.74 3.54 18.50
C THR A 470 -19.13 4.70 17.75
N SER A 471 -19.97 5.64 17.33
CA SER A 471 -19.55 6.85 16.61
C SER A 471 -20.15 8.09 17.29
N TYR A 472 -19.36 9.15 17.43
CA TYR A 472 -19.85 10.45 17.89
C TYR A 472 -19.94 11.42 16.70
N PRO A 473 -21.13 11.95 16.37
CA PRO A 473 -21.27 12.97 15.35
C PRO A 473 -20.83 14.32 15.91
N ILE A 474 -19.70 14.84 15.39
CA ILE A 474 -19.22 16.17 15.76
C ILE A 474 -20.20 17.21 15.23
N GLU A 475 -20.59 18.15 16.11
CA GLU A 475 -21.48 19.25 15.76
C GLU A 475 -20.84 20.13 14.67
N THR A 476 -21.64 20.56 13.69
CA THR A 476 -21.16 21.40 12.59
C THR A 476 -20.64 22.77 13.05
N GLY A 477 -20.99 23.20 14.26
CA GLY A 477 -20.44 24.39 14.91
C GLY A 477 -19.04 24.19 15.51
N ASP A 478 -18.56 22.96 15.63
CA ASP A 478 -17.21 22.65 16.11
C ASP A 478 -16.28 22.29 14.95
N ALA A 479 -16.74 21.50 13.99
CA ALA A 479 -15.98 21.14 12.79
C ALA A 479 -16.86 20.82 11.59
N GLN A 480 -16.29 20.99 10.40
CA GLN A 480 -16.90 20.64 9.12
C GLN A 480 -15.90 19.89 8.23
N LEU A 481 -16.39 18.93 7.46
CA LEU A 481 -15.60 18.28 6.43
C LEU A 481 -15.78 19.08 5.14
N GLN A 482 -14.78 19.88 4.80
CA GLN A 482 -14.75 20.67 3.59
C GLN A 482 -14.35 19.77 2.42
N HIS A 483 -15.23 19.66 1.42
CA HIS A 483 -14.98 18.83 0.23
C HIS A 483 -14.91 19.70 -1.02
N TYR A 484 -13.69 19.87 -1.55
CA TYR A 484 -13.36 20.74 -2.68
C TYR A 484 -13.51 20.00 -4.01
N ARG A 485 -14.44 20.40 -4.85
CA ARG A 485 -14.85 19.60 -6.02
C ARG A 485 -15.13 20.47 -7.23
N ALA A 486 -14.71 20.00 -8.40
CA ALA A 486 -15.13 20.65 -9.65
C ALA A 486 -16.64 20.51 -9.90
N ASP A 487 -17.22 19.37 -9.54
CA ASP A 487 -18.64 19.06 -9.74
C ASP A 487 -19.10 18.02 -8.70
N CYS A 488 -20.42 17.96 -8.49
CA CYS A 488 -21.09 16.95 -7.70
C CYS A 488 -20.71 15.52 -8.12
N VAL A 489 -20.63 14.62 -7.15
CA VAL A 489 -20.46 13.19 -7.43
C VAL A 489 -21.66 12.67 -8.25
N LYS A 490 -21.40 11.74 -9.18
CA LYS A 490 -22.46 11.13 -10.02
C LYS A 490 -23.64 10.59 -9.20
N THR A 491 -23.38 10.06 -8.00
CA THR A 491 -24.40 9.52 -7.09
C THR A 491 -25.32 10.58 -6.48
N LEU A 492 -24.88 11.84 -6.43
CA LEU A 492 -25.68 12.96 -5.93
C LEU A 492 -26.33 13.78 -7.04
N LYS A 493 -26.24 13.38 -8.32
CA LYS A 493 -26.81 14.18 -9.43
C LYS A 493 -28.27 14.59 -9.22
N LYS A 494 -29.09 13.72 -8.60
CA LYS A 494 -30.51 14.00 -8.33
C LYS A 494 -30.75 15.06 -7.25
N THR A 495 -29.85 15.18 -6.28
CA THR A 495 -29.96 16.13 -5.16
C THR A 495 -28.96 17.26 -5.26
N CYS A 496 -28.14 17.28 -6.32
CA CYS A 496 -27.06 18.23 -6.47
C CYS A 496 -27.53 19.68 -6.60
N THR A 497 -28.72 19.90 -7.20
CA THR A 497 -29.31 21.24 -7.31
C THR A 497 -29.42 21.90 -5.93
N GLN A 498 -29.81 21.15 -4.90
CA GLN A 498 -29.93 21.61 -3.51
C GLN A 498 -28.61 22.07 -2.89
N PHE A 499 -27.47 21.62 -3.42
CA PHE A 499 -26.14 22.05 -3.00
C PHE A 499 -25.62 23.25 -3.81
N ARG A 500 -26.27 23.58 -4.92
CA ARG A 500 -25.90 24.67 -5.84
C ARG A 500 -26.78 25.91 -5.71
N GLU A 501 -28.05 25.73 -5.38
CA GLU A 501 -29.05 26.80 -5.30
C GLU A 501 -28.72 27.88 -4.27
N SER A 502 -27.93 27.55 -3.24
CA SER A 502 -27.55 28.51 -2.20
C SER A 502 -26.14 28.26 -1.71
N SER A 503 -25.31 29.29 -1.83
CA SER A 503 -23.96 29.32 -1.29
C SER A 503 -23.86 30.23 -0.06
N VAL A 504 -22.87 29.95 0.78
CA VAL A 504 -22.49 30.76 1.93
C VAL A 504 -20.99 30.98 1.88
N LEU A 505 -20.56 32.21 2.14
CA LEU A 505 -19.15 32.55 2.30
C LEU A 505 -18.61 31.92 3.59
N ASP A 506 -17.59 31.08 3.47
CA ASP A 506 -16.94 30.39 4.57
C ASP A 506 -15.42 30.61 4.52
N THR A 507 -14.96 31.52 5.37
CA THR A 507 -13.55 31.93 5.46
C THR A 507 -12.82 31.22 6.61
N SER A 508 -13.34 30.10 7.11
CA SER A 508 -12.74 29.38 8.26
C SER A 508 -11.28 28.98 8.03
N MET A 509 -10.90 28.65 6.79
CA MET A 509 -9.52 28.34 6.39
C MET A 509 -8.62 29.59 6.35
N TRP A 510 -9.17 30.79 6.18
CA TRP A 510 -8.38 32.02 6.07
C TRP A 510 -7.64 32.40 7.35
N ARG A 511 -7.99 31.82 8.49
CA ARG A 511 -7.18 31.93 9.72
C ARG A 511 -5.76 31.36 9.55
N PHE A 512 -5.56 30.50 8.55
CA PHE A 512 -4.26 29.94 8.18
C PHE A 512 -3.67 30.60 6.92
N LYS A 513 -4.36 31.59 6.32
CA LYS A 513 -4.06 32.15 4.99
C LYS A 513 -2.59 32.49 4.80
N SER A 514 -2.03 33.33 5.66
CA SER A 514 -0.65 33.83 5.51
C SER A 514 0.36 32.69 5.57
N THR A 515 0.23 31.80 6.55
CA THR A 515 1.14 30.66 6.74
C THR A 515 1.00 29.63 5.62
N LEU A 516 -0.24 29.33 5.21
CA LEU A 516 -0.50 28.36 4.15
C LEU A 516 0.00 28.84 2.79
N ILE A 517 -0.20 30.13 2.46
CA ILE A 517 0.39 30.73 1.26
C ILE A 517 1.90 30.60 1.32
N SER A 518 2.55 31.11 2.38
CA SER A 518 4.01 31.08 2.50
C SER A 518 4.58 29.66 2.31
N ARG A 519 4.09 28.66 3.06
CA ARG A 519 4.62 27.29 2.98
C ARG A 519 4.37 26.62 1.63
N THR A 520 3.19 26.85 1.04
CA THR A 520 2.84 26.30 -0.27
C THR A 520 3.74 26.92 -1.34
N THR A 521 3.87 28.24 -1.35
CA THR A 521 4.71 28.99 -2.28
C THR A 521 6.19 28.58 -2.17
N ASP A 522 6.74 28.47 -0.96
CA ASP A 522 8.11 28.03 -0.73
C ASP A 522 8.37 26.61 -1.26
N THR A 523 7.42 25.71 -1.03
CA THR A 523 7.50 24.34 -1.56
C THR A 523 7.45 24.33 -3.08
N LEU A 524 6.55 25.12 -3.69
CA LEU A 524 6.44 25.22 -5.14
C LEU A 524 7.70 25.81 -5.79
N TYR A 525 8.33 26.82 -5.18
CA TYR A 525 9.66 27.31 -5.60
C TYR A 525 10.72 26.21 -5.50
N THR A 526 10.77 25.51 -4.36
CA THR A 526 11.76 24.44 -4.14
C THR A 526 11.62 23.31 -5.17
N LEU A 527 10.39 23.07 -5.64
CA LEU A 527 10.10 22.07 -6.66
C LEU A 527 10.17 22.63 -8.09
N GLY A 528 10.57 23.89 -8.27
CA GLY A 528 10.80 24.51 -9.57
C GLY A 528 9.53 24.84 -10.37
N TYR A 529 8.37 24.99 -9.72
CA TYR A 529 7.11 25.34 -10.41
C TYR A 529 7.06 26.81 -10.87
N PHE A 530 7.94 27.66 -10.35
CA PHE A 530 8.01 29.08 -10.68
C PHE A 530 9.31 29.50 -11.38
N GLY A 531 10.16 28.55 -11.77
CA GLY A 531 11.52 28.84 -12.27
C GLY A 531 12.51 29.23 -11.15
N ASP A 532 13.71 29.66 -11.55
CA ASP A 532 14.84 29.91 -10.63
C ASP A 532 14.81 31.30 -9.97
N THR A 533 13.92 32.20 -10.41
CA THR A 533 13.84 33.56 -9.90
C THR A 533 12.74 33.69 -8.85
N ARG A 534 13.12 33.91 -7.58
CA ARG A 534 12.19 34.40 -6.58
C ARG A 534 11.96 35.90 -6.83
N PRO A 535 10.72 36.38 -6.94
CA PRO A 535 10.44 37.80 -6.86
C PRO A 535 10.90 38.29 -5.48
N ASN A 536 11.71 39.36 -5.51
CA ASN A 536 12.21 40.05 -4.32
C ASN A 536 11.08 40.53 -3.40
#